data_AF-B9N4I4-F1
#
_entry.id   AF-B9N4I4-F1
#
_cell.length_a   1.000
_cell.length_b   1.000
_cell.length_c   1.000
_cell.angle_alpha   90.00
_cell.angle_beta   90.00
_cell.angle_gamma   90.00
#
_symmetry.space_group_name_H-M   'P 1'
#
loop_
_entity.id
_entity.type
_entity.pdbx_description
1 polymer ?
#
loop_
_entity_poly.entity_id
_entity_poly.type
_entity_poly.pdbx_seq_one_letter_code
_entity_poly.pdbx_strand_id
1 'polypeptide(L)'
;METEGFAIHDSMMQLKNEKHTVAVGAAGAAGGQACLLLAAGTKGKRHMMPHAKAVIQQPRVPSSGLMPASDVLIRAKEILWQGQEKIMADVMPPEDWDKSAGIKVVEPF
;
A
#
# COMPACT_ATOMS: atom_id res chain seq x y z
N MET A 1 5.10 5.64 -12.25
CA MET A 1 6.17 5.64 -11.24
C MET A 1 5.49 6.06 -9.96
N GLU A 2 5.56 5.26 -8.89
CA GLU A 2 4.71 5.41 -7.71
C GLU A 2 5.47 6.01 -6.52
N THR A 3 6.31 7.00 -6.80
CA THR A 3 7.24 7.61 -5.83
C THR A 3 6.58 8.58 -4.86
N GLU A 4 5.46 9.21 -5.24
CA GLU A 4 4.76 10.17 -4.39
C GLU A 4 4.19 9.50 -3.13
N GLY A 5 3.64 8.29 -3.27
CA GLY A 5 3.11 7.52 -2.15
C GLY A 5 4.17 7.16 -1.12
N PHE A 6 5.39 6.82 -1.56
CA PHE A 6 6.51 6.54 -0.65
C PHE A 6 7.03 7.80 0.04
N ALA A 7 7.10 8.93 -0.67
CA ALA A 7 7.50 10.20 -0.06
C ALA A 7 6.52 10.62 1.06
N ILE A 8 5.21 10.45 0.84
CA ILE A 8 4.19 10.73 1.86
C ILE A 8 4.30 9.73 3.02
N HIS A 9 4.47 8.44 2.71
CA HIS A 9 4.65 7.40 3.72
C HIS A 9 5.84 7.71 4.65
N ASP A 10 6.99 8.05 4.09
CA ASP A 10 8.19 8.35 4.87
C ASP A 10 8.02 9.62 5.69
N SER A 11 7.36 10.63 5.12
CA SER A 11 6.99 11.84 5.86
C SER A 11 6.09 11.49 7.05
N MET A 12 5.10 10.61 6.87
CA MET A 12 4.25 10.13 7.96
C MET A 12 5.05 9.36 9.01
N MET A 13 6.02 8.53 8.62
CA MET A 13 6.85 7.78 9.58
C MET A 13 7.81 8.67 10.37
N GLN A 14 8.30 9.75 9.77
CA GLN A 14 9.22 10.69 10.43
C GLN A 14 8.54 11.56 11.48
N LEU A 15 7.24 11.84 11.32
CA LEU A 15 6.46 12.59 12.31
C LEU A 15 6.28 11.78 13.59
N LYS A 16 6.44 12.40 14.77
CA LYS A 16 6.23 11.71 16.07
C LYS A 16 4.76 11.60 16.48
N ASN A 17 3.90 12.39 15.84
CA ASN A 17 2.49 12.49 16.19
C ASN A 17 1.75 11.18 15.87
N GLU A 18 0.62 10.95 16.55
CA GLU A 18 -0.29 9.86 16.17
C GLU A 18 -1.03 10.22 14.88
N LYS A 19 -1.13 9.26 13.95
CA LYS A 19 -1.77 9.47 12.65
C LYS A 19 -3.07 8.70 12.61
N HIS A 20 -4.16 9.44 12.42
CA HIS A 20 -5.48 8.88 12.20
C HIS A 20 -5.71 8.79 10.69
N THR A 21 -5.98 7.58 10.20
CA THR A 21 -6.26 7.36 8.79
C THR A 21 -7.70 6.89 8.64
N VAL A 22 -8.42 7.49 7.67
CA VAL A 22 -9.81 7.18 7.39
C VAL A 22 -9.97 6.96 5.89
N ALA A 23 -10.38 5.76 5.50
CA ALA A 23 -10.72 5.46 4.12
C ALA A 23 -12.19 5.78 3.84
N VAL A 24 -12.40 6.73 2.93
CA VAL A 24 -13.71 7.14 2.42
C VAL A 24 -13.79 6.73 0.95
N GLY A 25 -14.77 5.91 0.58
CA GLY A 25 -14.91 5.39 -0.78
C GLY A 25 -13.81 4.36 -1.14
N ALA A 26 -13.13 4.52 -2.27
CA ALA A 26 -12.17 3.52 -2.74
C ALA A 26 -10.71 3.91 -2.42
N ALA A 27 -10.13 3.31 -1.37
CA ALA A 27 -8.70 3.37 -1.03
C ALA A 27 -7.88 2.38 -1.89
N GLY A 28 -7.97 2.53 -3.21
CA GLY A 28 -7.30 1.66 -4.19
C GLY A 28 -7.25 2.23 -5.61
N ALA A 29 -7.90 3.37 -5.86
CA ALA A 29 -8.04 3.95 -7.20
C ALA A 29 -6.71 4.49 -7.81
N ALA A 30 -5.62 4.53 -7.03
CA ALA A 30 -4.29 4.96 -7.45
C ALA A 30 -3.22 3.90 -7.12
N GLY A 31 -3.26 2.74 -7.78
CA GLY A 31 -2.14 1.79 -7.77
C GLY A 31 -1.84 1.10 -6.43
N GLY A 32 -2.72 1.18 -5.45
CA GLY A 32 -2.50 0.63 -4.10
C GLY A 32 -1.77 1.56 -3.13
N GLN A 33 -1.28 2.73 -3.57
CA GLN A 33 -0.63 3.72 -2.69
C GLN A 33 -1.57 4.23 -1.58
N ALA A 34 -2.84 4.47 -1.91
CA ALA A 34 -3.84 4.89 -0.93
C ALA A 34 -4.07 3.82 0.16
N CYS A 35 -3.97 2.54 -0.21
CA CYS A 35 -4.04 1.43 0.74
C CYS A 35 -2.79 1.38 1.63
N LEU A 36 -1.61 1.63 1.07
CA LEU A 36 -0.35 1.73 1.83
C LEU A 36 -0.43 2.85 2.87
N LEU A 37 -0.89 4.04 2.48
CA LEU A 37 -1.04 5.19 3.38
C LEU A 37 -2.10 4.94 4.47
N LEU A 38 -3.20 4.28 4.12
CA LEU A 38 -4.21 3.87 5.10
C LEU A 38 -3.60 2.96 6.18
N ALA A 39 -2.78 1.99 5.77
CA ALA A 39 -2.10 1.06 6.66
C ALA A 39 -1.01 1.73 7.51
N ALA A 40 -0.37 2.80 7.01
CA ALA A 40 0.65 3.58 7.68
C ALA A 40 0.15 4.42 8.87
N GLY A 41 -1.17 4.49 9.09
CA GLY A 41 -1.75 5.10 10.29
C GLY A 41 -1.35 4.37 11.58
N THR A 42 -1.44 5.07 12.71
CA THR A 42 -1.15 4.49 14.02
C THR A 42 -2.09 3.30 14.30
N LYS A 43 -1.54 2.18 14.79
CA LYS A 43 -2.33 0.96 15.09
C LYS A 43 -3.50 1.30 16.02
N GLY A 44 -4.70 0.83 15.67
CA GLY A 44 -5.94 1.11 16.40
C GLY A 44 -6.61 2.45 16.05
N LYS A 45 -5.99 3.28 15.20
CA LYS A 45 -6.51 4.56 14.69
C LYS A 45 -6.72 4.57 13.17
N ARG A 46 -6.77 3.37 12.57
CA ARG A 46 -7.01 3.13 11.15
C ARG A 46 -8.46 2.74 10.96
N HIS A 47 -9.18 3.52 10.16
CA HIS A 47 -10.61 3.40 10.02
C HIS A 47 -11.02 3.30 8.56
N MET A 48 -12.07 2.54 8.30
CA MET A 48 -12.66 2.43 6.97
C MET A 48 -14.18 2.54 7.08
N MET A 49 -14.79 3.32 6.18
CA MET A 49 -16.25 3.42 6.12
C MET A 49 -16.89 2.09 5.67
N PRO A 50 -18.16 1.79 6.02
CA PRO A 50 -18.80 0.50 5.74
C PRO A 50 -18.84 0.11 4.26
N HIS A 51 -18.91 1.08 3.35
CA HIS A 51 -18.92 0.85 1.91
C HIS A 51 -17.58 1.15 1.22
N ALA A 52 -16.55 1.47 2.01
CA ALA A 52 -15.24 1.72 1.45
C ALA A 52 -14.56 0.41 1.03
N LYS A 53 -13.64 0.49 0.06
CA LYS A 53 -12.86 -0.66 -0.44
C LYS A 53 -11.38 -0.31 -0.43
N ALA A 54 -10.57 -1.15 0.19
CA ALA A 54 -9.12 -1.08 0.13
C ALA A 54 -8.60 -2.16 -0.84
N VAL A 55 -7.67 -1.79 -1.72
CA VAL A 55 -7.11 -2.72 -2.71
C VAL A 55 -5.60 -2.60 -2.69
N ILE A 56 -4.93 -3.72 -2.41
CA ILE A 56 -3.49 -3.87 -2.58
C ILE A 56 -3.25 -4.32 -4.02
N GLN A 57 -2.42 -3.59 -4.75
CA GLN A 57 -2.01 -3.97 -6.11
C GLN A 57 -0.51 -4.14 -6.18
N GLN A 58 -0.08 -5.06 -7.05
CA GLN A 58 1.33 -5.23 -7.34
C GLN A 58 1.89 -3.99 -8.07
N PRO A 59 3.17 -3.66 -7.86
CA PRO A 59 3.86 -2.65 -8.65
C PRO A 59 3.78 -3.02 -10.14
N ARG A 60 3.49 -2.04 -11.00
CA ARG A 60 3.44 -2.26 -12.45
C ARG A 60 4.73 -1.83 -13.12
N VAL A 61 5.25 -2.69 -13.99
CA VAL A 61 6.27 -2.35 -14.99
C VAL A 61 5.54 -1.74 -16.20
N PRO A 62 6.05 -0.64 -16.81
CA PRO A 62 5.53 -0.16 -18.10
C PRO A 62 5.54 -1.28 -19.15
N SER A 63 4.55 -1.28 -20.06
CA SER A 63 4.46 -2.30 -21.12
C SER A 63 5.71 -2.29 -22.00
N SER A 64 6.24 -3.49 -22.31
CA SER A 64 7.39 -3.63 -23.20
C SER A 64 7.06 -3.04 -24.58
N GLY A 65 8.02 -2.29 -25.14
CA GLY A 65 7.89 -1.60 -26.43
C GLY A 65 8.03 -0.07 -26.38
N LEU A 66 7.92 0.54 -25.18
CA LEU A 66 8.11 1.98 -24.98
C LEU A 66 9.53 2.36 -24.53
N MET A 67 10.38 1.37 -24.24
CA MET A 67 11.72 1.57 -23.65
C MET A 67 12.71 0.54 -24.19
N PRO A 68 14.02 0.86 -24.25
CA PRO A 68 15.07 -0.09 -24.62
C PRO A 68 15.04 -1.37 -23.78
N ALA A 69 15.41 -2.51 -24.39
CA ALA A 69 15.39 -3.81 -23.71
C ALA A 69 16.28 -3.86 -22.46
N SER A 70 17.40 -3.13 -22.45
CA SER A 70 18.27 -2.95 -21.29
C SER A 70 17.53 -2.31 -20.11
N ASP A 71 16.74 -1.27 -20.39
CA ASP A 71 16.06 -0.47 -19.38
C ASP A 71 14.87 -1.24 -18.80
N VAL A 72 14.19 -2.02 -19.65
CA VAL A 72 13.15 -2.96 -19.21
C VAL A 72 13.74 -4.00 -18.25
N LEU A 73 14.92 -4.54 -18.54
CA LEU A 73 15.58 -5.53 -17.70
C LEU A 73 16.06 -4.94 -16.36
N ILE A 74 16.61 -3.72 -16.37
CA ILE A 74 16.98 -3.00 -15.15
C ILE A 74 15.73 -2.75 -14.29
N ARG A 75 14.64 -2.29 -14.90
CA ARG A 75 13.40 -1.97 -14.17
C ARG A 75 12.70 -3.21 -13.61
N ALA A 76 12.73 -4.32 -14.35
CA ALA A 76 12.24 -5.61 -13.87
C ALA A 76 13.05 -6.10 -12.66
N LYS A 77 14.39 -5.98 -12.71
CA LYS A 77 15.26 -6.31 -11.57
C LYS A 77 14.98 -5.44 -10.35
N GLU A 78 14.75 -4.14 -10.52
CA GLU A 78 14.42 -3.25 -9.39
C GLU A 78 13.12 -3.67 -8.69
N ILE A 79 12.10 -4.11 -9.43
CA ILE A 79 10.82 -4.54 -8.84
C ILE A 79 10.96 -5.88 -8.12
N LEU A 80 11.68 -6.85 -8.71
CA LEU A 80 11.96 -8.15 -8.09
C LEU A 80 12.89 -8.04 -6.86
N TRP A 81 13.90 -7.17 -6.94
CA TRP A 81 14.87 -6.97 -5.86
C TRP A 81 14.27 -6.22 -4.65
N GLN A 82 13.21 -5.43 -4.84
CA GLN A 82 12.47 -4.76 -3.75
C GLN A 82 11.61 -5.70 -2.89
N GLY A 83 12.04 -6.96 -2.73
CA GLY A 83 11.59 -7.82 -1.65
C GLY A 83 10.25 -8.52 -1.86
N GLN A 84 9.68 -8.52 -3.07
CA GLN A 84 8.43 -9.23 -3.34
C GLN A 84 8.51 -10.71 -2.96
N GLU A 85 9.61 -11.39 -3.27
CA GLU A 85 9.79 -12.81 -2.98
C GLU A 85 9.88 -13.10 -1.46
N LYS A 86 10.59 -12.24 -0.73
CA LYS A 86 10.76 -12.36 0.74
C LYS A 86 9.47 -11.97 1.47
N ILE A 87 8.84 -10.89 1.05
CA ILE A 87 7.56 -10.43 1.59
C ILE A 87 6.49 -11.48 1.33
N MET A 88 6.34 -12.00 0.10
CA MET A 88 5.34 -13.04 -0.20
C MET A 88 5.56 -14.34 0.59
N ALA A 89 6.81 -14.67 0.94
CA ALA A 89 7.12 -15.78 1.84
C ALA A 89 6.79 -15.47 3.31
N ASP A 90 6.93 -14.22 3.73
CA ASP A 90 6.67 -13.74 5.09
C ASP A 90 5.22 -13.25 5.31
N VAL A 91 4.41 -13.10 4.25
CA VAL A 91 3.02 -12.61 4.37
C VAL A 91 2.14 -13.72 4.96
N MET A 92 1.70 -13.43 6.18
CA MET A 92 0.68 -14.16 6.94
C MET A 92 -0.58 -14.46 6.10
N PRO A 93 -1.27 -15.60 6.34
CA PRO A 93 -2.52 -15.94 5.65
C PRO A 93 -3.55 -14.79 5.70
N PRO A 94 -4.37 -14.59 4.64
CA PRO A 94 -5.29 -13.46 4.52
C PRO A 94 -6.23 -13.27 5.73
N GLU A 95 -6.60 -14.38 6.37
CA GLU A 95 -7.50 -14.43 7.53
C GLU A 95 -6.89 -13.83 8.81
N ASP A 96 -5.57 -13.92 8.95
CA ASP A 96 -4.86 -13.41 10.12
C ASP A 96 -4.33 -11.99 9.88
N TRP A 97 -4.18 -11.58 8.62
CA TRP A 97 -3.91 -10.20 8.25
C TRP A 97 -5.01 -9.26 8.75
N ASP A 98 -6.28 -9.61 8.54
CA ASP A 98 -7.41 -8.76 8.92
C ASP A 98 -7.50 -8.55 10.45
N LYS A 99 -7.17 -9.60 11.22
CA LYS A 99 -7.11 -9.56 12.69
C LYS A 99 -5.94 -8.70 13.21
N SER A 100 -4.78 -8.78 12.56
CA SER A 100 -3.56 -8.06 12.97
C SER A 100 -3.51 -6.61 12.48
N ALA A 101 -4.17 -6.33 11.35
CA ALA A 101 -4.30 -5.02 10.73
C ALA A 101 -5.13 -4.05 11.58
N GLY A 102 -5.96 -4.51 12.51
CA GLY A 102 -6.62 -3.64 13.50
C GLY A 102 -7.34 -2.43 12.90
N ILE A 103 -7.89 -2.59 11.69
CA ILE A 103 -8.70 -1.60 10.99
C ILE A 103 -10.11 -1.72 11.54
N LYS A 104 -10.63 -0.65 12.16
CA LYS A 104 -12.00 -0.66 12.70
C LYS A 104 -12.96 -0.11 11.64
N VAL A 105 -14.03 -0.85 11.37
CA VAL A 105 -15.17 -0.35 10.60
C VAL A 105 -15.90 0.66 11.49
N VAL A 106 -16.11 1.88 11.00
CA VAL A 106 -16.82 2.93 11.76
C VAL A 106 -18.29 2.90 11.40
N GLU A 107 -19.17 2.96 12.40
CA GLU A 107 -20.59 3.22 12.18
C GLU A 107 -20.77 4.67 11.66
N PRO A 108 -21.71 4.91 10.73
CA PRO A 108 -22.01 6.27 10.29
C PRO A 108 -22.56 7.09 11.47
N PHE A 109 -22.22 8.38 11.48
CA PHE A 109 -22.64 9.36 12.48
C PHE A 109 -24.16 9.37 12.68
#